data_AF-A0A174N5U2-F1
#
_entry.id   AF-A0A174N5U2-F1
#
_cell.length_a   1.000
_cell.length_b   1.000
_cell.length_c   1.000
_cell.angle_alpha   90.00
_cell.angle_beta   90.00
_cell.angle_gamma   90.00
#
_symmetry.space_group_name_H-M   'P 1'
#
loop_
_entity.id
_entity.type
_entity.pdbx_description
1 polymer ?
#
loop_
_entity_poly.entity_id
_entity_poly.type
_entity_poly.pdbx_seq_one_letter_code
_entity_poly.pdbx_strand_id
1 'polypeptide(L)'
;MWHSVIDIYSIHISRLYGSLHNKELIQGLIAQTFTIERKDISKWYSPHNNMQETQRLHLEHKLLFTNGKIASCDTISYLNGFQSRLYTRTFEGSKVHIKEYMLKGYMNPQPAPTHEGSTIENITRYIKDTEKEGQLAGRTIVSDWDDNGVKKQAIVKYNHLGHIILYDSWWNGKRIKKEFEYQYDNHNNWVECKEYHDGNYVNLHLCQYKYK
;
A
#
# COMPACT_ATOMS: atom_id res chain seq x y z
N MET A 1 24.02 -11.97 -2.37
CA MET A 1 23.01 -12.79 -1.70
C MET A 1 21.68 -12.45 -2.35
N TRP A 2 21.14 -13.37 -3.15
CA TRP A 2 19.93 -13.16 -3.93
C TRP A 2 18.76 -12.86 -2.99
N HIS A 3 17.96 -11.87 -3.35
CA HIS A 3 16.83 -11.38 -2.57
C HIS A 3 15.81 -12.51 -2.50
N SER A 4 15.94 -13.34 -1.46
CA SER A 4 15.08 -14.50 -1.23
C SER A 4 13.70 -14.00 -0.84
N VAL A 5 12.73 -14.13 -1.75
CA VAL A 5 11.33 -14.37 -1.41
C VAL A 5 10.75 -13.38 -0.38
N ILE A 6 10.98 -12.09 -0.63
CA ILE A 6 10.06 -11.04 -0.19
C ILE A 6 8.95 -11.02 -1.26
N ASP A 7 7.67 -10.97 -0.87
CA ASP A 7 6.50 -10.61 -1.72
C ASP A 7 5.44 -11.67 -2.15
N ILE A 8 5.15 -12.71 -1.35
CA ILE A 8 3.84 -13.40 -1.51
C ILE A 8 2.67 -12.52 -1.04
N TYR A 9 2.98 -11.51 -0.26
CA TYR A 9 2.27 -10.26 -0.26
C TYR A 9 3.34 -9.20 -0.42
N SER A 10 3.25 -8.32 -1.41
CA SER A 10 3.91 -7.04 -1.17
C SER A 10 3.48 -6.57 0.22
N ILE A 11 4.40 -6.02 0.99
CA ILE A 11 4.06 -5.50 2.32
C ILE A 11 2.81 -4.60 2.27
N HIS A 12 2.54 -4.01 1.10
CA HIS A 12 1.31 -3.27 0.78
C HIS A 12 0.08 -4.16 0.64
N ILE A 13 0.09 -5.25 -0.14
CA ILE A 13 -1.06 -6.18 -0.27
C ILE A 13 -1.39 -6.85 1.06
N SER A 14 -0.37 -7.25 1.84
CA SER A 14 -0.56 -7.91 3.14
C SER A 14 -1.25 -6.97 4.13
N ARG A 15 -0.77 -5.72 4.20
CA ARG A 15 -1.38 -4.68 5.03
C ARG A 15 -2.79 -4.34 4.57
N LEU A 16 -3.00 -4.21 3.26
CA LEU A 16 -4.32 -3.98 2.67
C LEU A 16 -5.28 -5.10 3.08
N TYR A 17 -4.93 -6.36 2.80
CA TYR A 17 -5.72 -7.51 3.21
C TYR A 17 -5.95 -7.58 4.72
N GLY A 18 -4.93 -7.30 5.53
CA GLY A 18 -5.05 -7.24 6.99
C GLY A 18 -6.06 -6.20 7.48
N SER A 19 -6.24 -5.11 6.75
CA SER A 19 -7.18 -4.02 7.08
C SER A 19 -8.62 -4.27 6.63
N LEU A 20 -8.89 -5.24 5.76
CA LEU A 20 -10.25 -5.46 5.28
C LEU A 20 -11.14 -6.11 6.35
N HIS A 21 -12.38 -5.66 6.42
CA HIS A 21 -13.46 -6.22 7.22
C HIS A 21 -14.45 -6.99 6.33
N ASN A 22 -15.18 -7.93 6.91
CA ASN A 22 -16.24 -8.69 6.23
C ASN A 22 -15.81 -9.30 4.88
N LYS A 23 -14.59 -9.86 4.84
CA LYS A 23 -13.90 -10.30 3.62
C LYS A 23 -14.70 -11.34 2.84
N GLU A 24 -15.47 -12.15 3.53
CA GLU A 24 -16.37 -13.18 2.98
C GLU A 24 -17.46 -12.61 2.07
N LEU A 25 -17.79 -11.32 2.20
CA LEU A 25 -18.74 -10.60 1.35
C LEU A 25 -18.07 -9.99 0.11
N ILE A 26 -16.76 -9.79 0.14
CA ILE A 26 -16.01 -9.17 -0.96
C ILE A 26 -15.83 -10.21 -2.06
N GLN A 27 -16.21 -9.85 -3.29
CA GLN A 27 -15.91 -10.59 -4.53
C GLN A 27 -14.67 -10.04 -5.23
N GLY A 28 -14.48 -8.71 -5.18
CA GLY A 28 -13.35 -8.05 -5.80
C GLY A 28 -13.02 -6.70 -5.16
N LEU A 29 -11.77 -6.28 -5.29
CA LEU A 29 -11.26 -5.00 -4.80
C LEU A 29 -10.29 -4.42 -5.82
N ILE A 30 -10.48 -3.15 -6.17
CA ILE A 30 -9.47 -2.32 -6.83
C ILE A 30 -8.96 -1.32 -5.79
N ALA A 31 -7.66 -1.40 -5.47
CA ALA A 31 -7.00 -0.46 -4.55
C ALA A 31 -5.96 0.35 -5.31
N GLN A 32 -6.11 1.67 -5.33
CA GLN A 32 -5.24 2.61 -6.02
C GLN A 32 -4.53 3.51 -5.03
N THR A 33 -3.26 3.81 -5.29
CA THR A 33 -2.48 4.79 -4.53
C THR A 33 -2.01 5.89 -5.47
N PHE A 34 -2.38 7.11 -5.15
CA PHE A 34 -1.94 8.32 -5.84
C PHE A 34 -0.95 9.07 -4.98
N THR A 35 0.14 9.53 -5.58
CA THR A 35 1.05 10.50 -4.97
C THR A 35 0.55 11.91 -5.26
N ILE A 36 0.54 12.74 -4.22
CA ILE A 36 0.12 14.13 -4.29
C ILE A 36 1.36 15.01 -4.45
N GLU A 37 1.46 15.69 -5.58
CA GLU A 37 2.51 16.65 -5.86
C GLU A 37 1.94 18.06 -5.80
N ARG A 38 2.54 18.92 -4.98
CA ARG A 38 2.21 20.34 -4.92
C ARG A 38 3.33 21.14 -5.53
N LYS A 39 3.00 21.97 -6.51
CA LYS A 39 3.94 22.89 -7.14
C LYS A 39 3.45 24.32 -6.94
N ASP A 40 4.32 25.15 -6.40
CA ASP A 40 4.10 26.59 -6.35
C ASP A 40 4.09 27.13 -7.78
N ILE A 41 2.98 27.76 -8.16
CA ILE A 41 2.91 28.53 -9.38
C ILE A 41 3.14 29.99 -9.01
N SER A 42 4.38 30.45 -9.17
CA SER A 42 4.63 31.88 -9.20
C SER A 42 3.97 32.46 -10.45
N LYS A 43 2.94 33.28 -10.26
CA LYS A 43 2.48 34.19 -11.30
C LYS A 43 3.13 35.53 -11.01
N TRP A 44 3.90 36.05 -11.95
CA TRP A 44 4.62 37.34 -11.88
C TRP A 44 3.76 38.54 -11.44
N TYR A 45 2.42 38.43 -11.47
CA TYR A 45 1.46 39.49 -11.13
C TYR A 45 0.39 39.09 -10.10
N SER A 46 0.53 37.95 -9.40
CA SER A 46 -0.46 37.54 -8.39
C SER A 46 0.14 37.64 -6.98
N PRO A 47 -0.42 38.46 -6.08
CA PRO A 47 0.03 38.52 -4.68
C PRO A 47 -0.36 37.27 -3.88
N HIS A 48 -1.16 36.37 -4.45
CA HIS A 48 -1.53 35.10 -3.85
C HIS A 48 -0.62 33.98 -4.36
N ASN A 49 0.00 33.25 -3.42
CA ASN A 49 0.64 31.97 -3.70
C ASN A 49 -0.43 31.01 -4.24
N ASN A 50 -0.40 30.75 -5.54
CA ASN A 50 -1.27 29.77 -6.16
C ASN A 50 -0.53 28.42 -6.14
N MET A 51 -1.06 27.45 -5.40
CA MET A 51 -0.56 26.08 -5.41
C MET A 51 -1.33 25.26 -6.44
N GLN A 52 -0.61 24.55 -7.30
CA GLN A 52 -1.20 23.50 -8.12
C GLN A 52 -0.94 22.15 -7.46
N GLU A 53 -2.02 21.48 -7.09
CA GLU A 53 -1.98 20.09 -6.64
C GLU A 53 -2.22 19.17 -7.84
N THR A 54 -1.32 18.23 -8.05
CA THR A 54 -1.41 17.20 -9.09
C THR A 54 -1.43 15.83 -8.42
N GLN A 55 -2.36 14.98 -8.84
CA GLN A 55 -2.44 13.60 -8.38
C GLN A 55 -1.85 12.69 -9.46
N ARG A 56 -0.92 11.82 -9.08
CA ARG A 56 -0.32 10.84 -9.99
C ARG A 56 -0.56 9.44 -9.47
N LEU A 57 -1.23 8.60 -10.28
CA LEU A 57 -1.39 7.19 -9.97
C LEU A 57 0.00 6.55 -9.92
N HIS A 58 0.32 5.94 -8.79
CA HIS A 58 1.61 5.30 -8.53
C HIS A 58 1.49 3.77 -8.54
N LEU A 59 0.42 3.25 -7.96
CA LEU A 59 0.24 1.82 -7.75
C LEU A 59 -1.25 1.46 -7.80
N GLU A 60 -1.57 0.35 -8.44
CA GLU A 60 -2.91 -0.24 -8.46
C GLU A 60 -2.84 -1.74 -8.16
N HIS A 61 -3.73 -2.22 -7.30
CA HIS A 61 -3.94 -3.62 -7.01
C HIS A 61 -5.35 -4.03 -7.42
N LYS A 62 -5.49 -5.12 -8.18
CA LYS A 62 -6.78 -5.75 -8.48
C LYS A 62 -6.81 -7.12 -7.84
N LEU A 63 -7.70 -7.29 -6.88
CA LEU A 63 -7.81 -8.48 -6.05
C LEU A 63 -9.14 -9.16 -6.33
N LEU A 64 -9.11 -10.47 -6.53
CA LEU A 64 -10.30 -11.31 -6.55
C LEU A 64 -10.34 -12.15 -5.28
N PHE A 65 -11.54 -12.27 -4.72
CA PHE A 65 -11.75 -12.96 -3.45
C PHE A 65 -12.67 -14.17 -3.62
N THR A 66 -12.31 -15.27 -2.95
CA THR A 66 -13.11 -16.47 -2.82
C THR A 66 -13.21 -16.81 -1.34
N ASN A 67 -14.42 -16.71 -0.79
CA ASN A 67 -14.72 -17.00 0.62
C ASN A 67 -13.77 -16.32 1.61
N GLY A 68 -13.57 -15.02 1.42
CA GLY A 68 -12.73 -14.18 2.29
C GLY A 68 -11.23 -14.32 2.08
N LYS A 69 -10.78 -15.18 1.16
CA LYS A 69 -9.37 -15.34 0.79
C LYS A 69 -9.10 -14.73 -0.58
N ILE A 70 -7.89 -14.22 -0.79
CA ILE A 70 -7.45 -13.75 -2.11
C ILE A 70 -7.23 -14.97 -3.02
N ALA A 71 -7.93 -15.00 -4.15
CA ALA A 71 -7.79 -16.02 -5.19
C ALA A 71 -6.78 -15.60 -6.26
N SER A 72 -6.76 -14.32 -6.60
CA SER A 72 -5.74 -13.73 -7.47
C SER A 72 -5.48 -12.26 -7.13
N CYS A 73 -4.31 -11.77 -7.51
CA CYS A 73 -3.91 -10.38 -7.36
C CYS A 73 -3.06 -9.94 -8.55
N ASP A 74 -3.50 -8.89 -9.23
CA ASP A 74 -2.67 -8.13 -10.16
C ASP A 74 -2.16 -6.88 -9.47
N THR A 75 -0.85 -6.62 -9.59
CA THR A 75 -0.22 -5.38 -9.13
C THR A 75 0.35 -4.64 -10.32
N ILE A 76 -0.09 -3.40 -10.51
CA ILE A 76 0.31 -2.54 -11.60
C ILE A 76 1.04 -1.33 -11.01
N SER A 77 2.31 -1.16 -11.36
CA SER A 77 3.08 0.03 -10.96
C SER A 77 3.20 1.00 -12.11
N TYR A 78 3.08 2.29 -11.80
CA TYR A 78 3.15 3.36 -12.78
C TYR A 78 4.41 4.20 -12.55
N LEU A 79 5.16 4.43 -13.61
CA LEU A 79 6.28 5.37 -13.62
C LEU A 79 5.92 6.53 -14.54
N ASN A 80 5.92 7.76 -14.01
CA ASN A 80 5.53 8.97 -14.74
C ASN A 80 4.14 8.88 -15.40
N GLY A 81 3.19 8.19 -14.77
CA GLY A 81 1.82 8.02 -15.28
C GLY A 81 1.67 6.92 -16.34
N PHE A 82 2.74 6.21 -16.70
CA PHE A 82 2.69 5.08 -17.62
C PHE A 82 2.83 3.77 -16.86
N GLN A 83 2.06 2.75 -17.26
CA GLN A 83 2.20 1.41 -16.72
C GLN A 83 3.61 0.90 -17.01
N SER A 84 4.36 0.60 -15.94
CA SER A 84 5.76 0.18 -16.02
C SER A 84 5.90 -1.33 -15.79
N ARG A 85 5.20 -1.88 -14.79
CA ARG A 85 5.25 -3.30 -14.44
C ARG A 85 3.88 -3.85 -14.13
N LEU A 86 3.71 -5.14 -14.43
CA LEU A 86 2.58 -5.95 -14.00
C LEU A 86 3.11 -7.22 -13.33
N TYR A 87 2.65 -7.46 -12.11
CA TYR A 87 2.82 -8.73 -11.42
C TYR A 87 1.47 -9.39 -11.25
N THR A 88 1.30 -10.58 -11.84
CA THR A 88 0.10 -11.40 -11.67
C THR A 88 0.40 -12.53 -10.70
N ARG A 89 -0.45 -12.69 -9.69
CA ARG A 89 -0.37 -13.74 -8.68
C ARG A 89 -1.66 -14.55 -8.66
N THR A 90 -1.56 -15.87 -8.74
CA THR A 90 -2.69 -16.80 -8.57
C THR A 90 -2.42 -17.71 -7.38
N PHE A 91 -3.40 -17.82 -6.46
CA PHE A 91 -3.26 -18.57 -5.23
C PHE A 91 -3.94 -19.93 -5.35
N GLU A 92 -3.20 -21.00 -5.08
CA GLU A 92 -3.66 -22.38 -5.18
C GLU A 92 -3.26 -23.15 -3.92
N GLY A 93 -4.21 -23.29 -2.99
CA GLY A 93 -3.97 -23.96 -1.72
C GLY A 93 -2.89 -23.24 -0.89
N SER A 94 -1.74 -23.89 -0.71
CA SER A 94 -0.57 -23.33 -0.01
C SER A 94 0.49 -22.76 -0.94
N LYS A 95 0.22 -22.67 -2.25
CA LYS A 95 1.17 -22.19 -3.25
C LYS A 95 0.66 -20.90 -3.92
N VAL A 96 1.59 -20.07 -4.35
CA VAL A 96 1.32 -18.93 -5.22
C VAL A 96 2.13 -19.06 -6.50
N HIS A 97 1.47 -18.81 -7.62
CA HIS A 97 2.10 -18.74 -8.93
C HIS A 97 2.25 -17.27 -9.30
N ILE A 98 3.47 -16.83 -9.55
CA ILE A 98 3.81 -15.42 -9.82
C ILE A 98 4.30 -15.32 -11.26
N LYS A 99 3.77 -14.35 -12.00
CA LYS A 99 4.24 -13.97 -13.34
C LYS A 99 4.58 -12.49 -13.35
N GLU A 100 5.75 -12.16 -13.90
CA GLU A 100 6.22 -10.78 -14.05
C GLU A 100 6.25 -10.37 -15.51
N TYR A 101 5.75 -9.16 -15.76
CA TYR A 101 5.74 -8.54 -17.06
C TYR A 101 6.26 -7.10 -16.96
N MET A 102 7.26 -6.79 -17.78
CA MET A 102 7.72 -5.41 -18.00
C MET A 102 7.13 -4.87 -19.29
N LEU A 103 6.73 -3.60 -19.26
CA LEU A 103 6.44 -2.85 -20.48
C LEU A 103 7.72 -2.15 -20.95
N LYS A 104 8.33 -2.69 -22.01
CA LYS A 104 9.45 -2.03 -22.71
C LYS A 104 8.89 -0.92 -23.60
N GLY A 105 9.44 0.28 -23.47
CA GLY A 105 9.30 1.35 -24.48
C GLY A 105 8.30 2.45 -24.14
N TYR A 106 8.83 3.61 -23.74
CA TYR A 106 8.14 4.88 -23.84
C TYR A 106 8.22 5.32 -25.31
N MET A 107 7.26 4.91 -26.14
CA MET A 107 6.84 5.56 -27.40
C MET A 107 6.07 4.54 -28.25
N ASN A 108 4.94 4.99 -28.80
CA ASN A 108 4.03 4.20 -29.64
C ASN A 108 4.74 3.42 -30.77
N PRO A 109 4.21 2.25 -31.20
CA PRO A 109 3.02 1.57 -30.66
C PRO A 109 3.41 0.69 -29.46
N GLN A 110 2.55 0.65 -28.44
CA GLN A 110 2.71 -0.17 -27.23
C GLN A 110 3.22 -1.58 -27.57
N PRO A 111 4.46 -1.95 -27.23
CA PRO A 111 4.85 -3.34 -27.28
C PRO A 111 4.00 -4.10 -26.26
N ALA A 112 3.52 -5.28 -26.64
CA ALA A 112 2.86 -6.17 -25.71
C ALA A 112 3.74 -6.38 -24.47
N PRO A 113 3.15 -6.55 -23.27
CA PRO A 113 3.91 -6.85 -22.06
C PRO A 113 4.90 -7.98 -22.32
N THR A 114 6.18 -7.73 -22.08
CA THR A 114 7.22 -8.74 -22.27
C THR A 114 7.24 -9.60 -21.02
N HIS A 115 6.97 -10.89 -21.17
CA HIS A 115 7.07 -11.86 -20.08
C HIS A 115 8.53 -11.97 -19.64
N GLU A 116 8.81 -11.61 -18.39
CA GLU A 116 10.17 -11.64 -17.84
C GLU A 116 10.47 -12.94 -17.10
N GLY A 117 9.44 -13.54 -16.48
CA GLY A 117 9.63 -14.78 -15.75
C GLY A 117 8.39 -15.23 -15.01
N SER A 118 8.46 -16.47 -14.52
CA SER A 118 7.46 -17.05 -13.64
C SER A 118 8.14 -17.84 -12.52
N THR A 119 7.52 -17.88 -11.35
CA THR A 119 8.03 -18.61 -10.19
C THR A 119 6.85 -19.14 -9.36
N ILE A 120 7.05 -20.26 -8.67
CA ILE A 120 6.08 -20.86 -7.75
C ILE A 120 6.68 -20.89 -6.36
N GLU A 121 5.97 -20.38 -5.37
CA GLU A 121 6.45 -20.28 -4.00
C GLU A 121 5.42 -20.80 -2.99
N ASN A 122 5.89 -21.23 -1.82
CA ASN A 122 5.03 -21.60 -0.70
C ASN A 122 4.51 -20.34 0.00
N ILE A 123 3.20 -20.26 0.24
CA ILE A 123 2.56 -19.16 0.95
C ILE A 123 3.10 -19.13 2.38
N THR A 124 3.94 -18.13 2.66
CA THR A 124 4.39 -17.82 4.01
C THR A 124 3.40 -16.82 4.61
N ARG A 125 2.84 -17.11 5.79
CA ARG A 125 1.97 -16.15 6.48
C ARG A 125 2.84 -15.01 7.01
N TYR A 126 2.52 -13.78 6.66
CA TYR A 126 3.09 -12.63 7.36
C TYR A 126 2.41 -12.55 8.73
N ILE A 127 3.04 -13.13 9.74
CA ILE A 127 2.70 -12.92 11.14
C ILE A 127 3.75 -11.95 11.65
N LYS A 128 3.35 -10.70 11.92
CA LYS A 128 4.21 -9.78 12.64
C LYS A 128 4.19 -10.23 14.10
N ASP A 129 5.35 -10.55 14.67
CA ASP A 129 5.44 -10.99 16.07
C ASP A 129 4.88 -9.91 17.00
N THR A 130 3.78 -10.24 17.67
CA THR A 130 3.07 -9.39 18.64
C THR A 130 3.81 -9.28 19.98
N GLU A 131 4.88 -10.04 20.18
CA GLU A 131 5.62 -10.09 21.46
C GLU A 131 6.36 -8.78 21.80
N LYS A 132 6.63 -7.91 20.81
CA LYS A 132 7.32 -6.62 21.02
C LYS A 132 6.38 -5.42 21.20
N GLU A 133 5.08 -5.66 21.42
CA GLU A 133 4.06 -4.61 21.46
C GLU A 133 3.61 -4.33 22.91
N GLY A 134 3.76 -3.08 23.37
CA GLY A 134 3.24 -2.60 24.65
C GLY A 134 2.09 -1.61 24.47
N GLN A 135 1.09 -1.60 25.37
CA GLN A 135 -0.06 -0.70 25.29
C GLN A 135 0.05 0.50 26.25
N LEU A 136 -0.26 1.70 25.77
CA LEU A 136 -0.40 2.93 26.55
C LEU A 136 -1.63 3.72 26.11
N ALA A 137 -2.64 3.89 26.98
CA ALA A 137 -3.76 4.84 26.79
C ALA A 137 -4.34 4.88 25.35
N GLY A 138 -4.65 3.72 24.76
CA GLY A 138 -5.18 3.59 23.39
C GLY A 138 -4.14 3.73 22.27
N ARG A 139 -2.86 3.58 22.59
CA ARG A 139 -1.71 3.60 21.66
C ARG A 139 -0.86 2.36 21.88
N THR A 140 -0.24 1.87 20.82
CA THR A 140 0.72 0.76 20.87
C THR A 140 2.12 1.31 20.67
N ILE A 141 3.03 0.98 21.57
CA ILE A 141 4.47 1.17 21.36
C ILE A 141 5.00 -0.08 20.67
N VAL A 142 5.65 0.13 19.54
CA VAL A 142 6.39 -0.90 18.82
C VAL A 142 7.86 -0.53 18.86
N SER A 143 8.71 -1.44 19.34
CA SER A 143 10.16 -1.27 19.26
C SER A 143 10.80 -2.44 18.54
N ASP A 144 11.69 -2.13 17.62
CA ASP A 144 12.45 -3.11 16.88
C ASP A 144 13.90 -2.65 16.65
N TRP A 145 14.72 -3.52 16.12
CA TRP A 145 16.10 -3.22 15.74
C TRP A 145 16.27 -3.50 14.25
N ASP A 146 16.93 -2.61 13.52
CA ASP A 146 17.29 -2.90 12.12
C ASP A 146 18.55 -3.78 12.04
N ASP A 147 18.89 -4.22 10.82
CA ASP A 147 20.04 -5.09 10.55
C ASP A 147 21.38 -4.46 10.95
N ASN A 148 21.43 -3.14 11.14
CA ASN A 148 22.61 -2.41 11.57
C ASN A 148 22.64 -2.18 13.09
N GLY A 149 21.70 -2.76 13.84
CA GLY A 149 21.59 -2.60 15.29
C GLY A 149 21.09 -1.22 15.72
N VAL A 150 20.42 -0.47 14.83
CA VAL A 150 19.78 0.80 15.19
C VAL A 150 18.37 0.53 15.69
N LYS A 151 18.07 1.04 16.89
CA LYS A 151 16.72 0.92 17.46
C LYS A 151 15.74 1.75 16.64
N LYS A 152 14.66 1.11 16.23
CA LYS A 152 13.46 1.74 15.68
C LYS A 152 12.37 1.73 16.73
N GLN A 153 11.81 2.89 17.03
CA GLN A 153 10.68 3.00 17.95
C GLN A 153 9.52 3.69 17.24
N ALA A 154 8.30 3.23 17.49
CA ALA A 154 7.10 3.85 16.97
C ALA A 154 5.99 3.86 18.01
N ILE A 155 5.24 4.96 18.04
CA ILE A 155 3.95 5.06 18.70
C ILE A 155 2.88 4.99 17.62
N VAL A 156 2.00 4.01 17.73
CA VAL A 156 0.92 3.77 16.78
C VAL A 156 -0.41 3.99 17.48
N LYS A 157 -1.30 4.77 16.89
CA LYS A 157 -2.67 4.94 17.36
C LYS A 157 -3.62 4.33 16.34
N TYR A 158 -4.61 3.61 16.84
CA TYR A 158 -5.65 2.99 16.03
C TYR A 158 -7.00 3.67 16.28
N ASN A 159 -7.88 3.62 15.29
CA ASN A 159 -9.29 3.96 15.49
C ASN A 159 -10.09 2.74 15.98
N HIS A 160 -11.40 2.91 16.17
CA HIS A 160 -12.30 1.87 16.68
C HIS A 160 -12.45 0.66 15.74
N LEU A 161 -12.08 0.79 14.47
CA LEU A 161 -12.05 -0.29 13.48
C LEU A 161 -10.67 -0.97 13.40
N GLY A 162 -9.69 -0.52 14.18
CA GLY A 162 -8.34 -1.09 14.15
C GLY A 162 -7.45 -0.55 13.01
N HIS A 163 -7.86 0.54 12.34
CA HIS A 163 -7.02 1.21 11.34
C HIS A 163 -6.07 2.22 12.00
N ILE A 164 -4.83 2.29 11.50
CA ILE A 164 -3.81 3.21 12.02
C ILE A 164 -4.18 4.64 11.66
N ILE A 165 -4.40 5.50 12.65
CA ILE A 165 -4.68 6.94 12.44
C ILE A 165 -3.47 7.83 12.72
N LEU A 166 -2.49 7.31 13.47
CA LEU A 166 -1.22 7.98 13.73
C LEU A 166 -0.12 6.93 13.78
N TYR A 167 0.97 7.21 13.07
CA TYR A 167 2.21 6.46 13.16
C TYR A 167 3.37 7.43 13.32
N ASP A 168 3.85 7.55 14.56
CA ASP A 168 4.95 8.45 14.91
C ASP A 168 6.18 7.61 15.23
N SER A 169 7.21 7.70 14.39
CA SER A 169 8.36 6.81 14.46
C SER A 169 9.68 7.57 14.50
N TRP A 170 10.63 7.02 15.26
CA TRP A 170 11.99 7.49 15.37
C TRP A 170 12.93 6.37 14.93
N TRP A 171 13.80 6.69 13.97
CA TRP A 171 14.79 5.78 13.44
C TRP A 171 16.04 6.56 13.04
N ASN A 172 17.19 6.15 13.57
CA ASN A 172 18.49 6.78 13.30
C ASN A 172 18.49 8.32 13.48
N GLY A 173 17.87 8.83 14.55
CA GLY A 173 17.76 10.27 14.82
C GLY A 173 16.73 11.02 13.95
N LYS A 174 16.14 10.37 12.95
CA LYS A 174 15.08 10.94 12.12
C LYS A 174 13.71 10.56 12.67
N ARG A 175 12.85 11.56 12.88
CA ARG A 175 11.44 11.36 13.18
C ARG A 175 10.63 11.38 11.89
N ILE A 176 9.67 10.49 11.75
CA ILE A 176 8.67 10.50 10.68
C ILE A 176 7.31 10.38 11.36
N LYS A 177 6.49 11.42 11.25
CA LYS A 177 5.11 11.43 11.73
C LYS A 177 4.16 11.26 10.55
N LYS A 178 3.32 10.22 10.60
CA LYS A 178 2.28 9.97 9.63
C LYS A 178 0.90 10.02 10.26
N GLU A 179 -0.04 10.67 9.60
CA GLU A 179 -1.44 10.78 10.02
C GLU A 179 -2.34 10.28 8.89
N PHE A 180 -3.46 9.64 9.26
CA PHE A 180 -4.36 9.01 8.31
C PHE A 180 -5.81 9.38 8.59
N GLU A 181 -6.51 9.82 7.56
CA GLU A 181 -7.94 10.11 7.60
C GLU A 181 -8.69 9.15 6.69
N TYR A 182 -9.69 8.46 7.23
CA TYR A 182 -10.40 7.40 6.51
C TYR A 182 -11.86 7.77 6.28
N GLN A 183 -12.39 7.36 5.13
CA GLN A 183 -13.83 7.21 4.89
C GLN A 183 -14.16 5.74 4.71
N TYR A 184 -15.35 5.34 5.16
CA TYR A 184 -15.79 3.94 5.19
C TYR A 184 -17.08 3.75 4.40
N ASP A 185 -17.25 2.54 3.86
CA ASP A 185 -18.55 2.09 3.39
C ASP A 185 -19.39 1.46 4.52
N ASN A 186 -20.59 1.00 4.17
CA ASN A 186 -21.52 0.38 5.11
C ASN A 186 -21.06 -0.98 5.66
N HIS A 187 -19.97 -1.55 5.14
CA HIS A 187 -19.38 -2.79 5.61
C HIS A 187 -18.13 -2.54 6.47
N ASN A 188 -17.90 -1.29 6.91
CA ASN A 188 -16.73 -0.86 7.67
C ASN A 188 -15.40 -1.02 6.92
N ASN A 189 -15.43 -1.20 5.60
CA ASN A 189 -14.23 -1.18 4.77
C ASN A 189 -13.92 0.26 4.37
N TRP A 190 -12.65 0.66 4.46
CA TRP A 190 -12.27 2.01 4.05
C TRP A 190 -12.28 2.11 2.52
N VAL A 191 -12.89 3.17 2.00
CA VAL A 191 -12.98 3.48 0.56
C VAL A 191 -12.04 4.61 0.15
N GLU A 192 -11.69 5.46 1.10
CA GLU A 192 -10.73 6.55 0.95
C GLU A 192 -9.84 6.59 2.19
N CYS A 193 -8.53 6.77 1.98
CA CYS A 193 -7.58 7.09 3.02
C CYS A 193 -6.63 8.19 2.54
N LYS A 194 -6.61 9.31 3.27
CA LYS A 194 -5.64 10.39 3.05
C LYS A 194 -4.48 10.22 4.00
N GLU A 195 -3.27 10.10 3.46
CA GLU A 195 -2.03 10.02 4.23
C GLU A 195 -1.33 11.37 4.26
N TYR A 196 -0.96 11.80 5.46
CA TYR A 196 -0.23 13.03 5.72
C TYR A 196 1.12 12.73 6.36
N HIS A 197 2.18 13.37 5.89
CA HIS A 197 3.52 13.32 6.50
C HIS A 197 3.85 14.70 7.09
N ASP A 198 4.04 14.75 8.41
CA ASP A 198 4.30 16.00 9.14
C ASP A 198 3.28 17.11 8.81
N GLY A 199 2.00 16.74 8.65
CA GLY A 199 0.90 17.64 8.29
C GLY A 199 0.71 17.89 6.79
N ASN A 200 1.61 17.42 5.92
CA ASN A 200 1.50 17.58 4.48
C ASN A 200 0.75 16.40 3.85
N TYR A 201 -0.27 16.68 3.04
CA TYR A 201 -0.99 15.65 2.30
C TYR A 201 -0.12 15.08 1.17
N VAL A 202 0.21 13.79 1.26
CA VAL A 202 1.22 13.16 0.38
C VAL A 202 0.67 12.01 -0.45
N ASN A 203 -0.28 11.24 0.06
CA ASN A 203 -0.89 10.14 -0.69
C ASN A 203 -2.40 10.11 -0.50
N LEU A 204 -3.08 9.75 -1.58
CA LEU A 204 -4.49 9.35 -1.58
C LEU A 204 -4.57 7.86 -1.90
N HIS A 205 -5.18 7.09 -1.01
CA HIS A 205 -5.51 5.69 -1.27
C HIS A 205 -7.01 5.58 -1.50
N LEU A 206 -7.41 4.95 -2.60
CA LEU A 206 -8.81 4.69 -2.94
C LEU A 206 -9.03 3.19 -3.05
N CYS A 207 -10.14 2.72 -2.46
CA CYS A 207 -10.59 1.34 -2.58
C CYS A 207 -12.01 1.29 -3.16
N GLN A 208 -12.17 0.48 -4.20
CA GLN A 208 -13.45 0.17 -4.82
C GLN A 208 -13.76 -1.30 -4.62
N TYR A 209 -14.85 -1.60 -3.93
CA TYR A 209 -15.25 -2.96 -3.60
C TYR A 209 -16.39 -3.42 -4.51
N LYS A 210 -16.34 -4.70 -4.88
CA LYS A 210 -17.48 -5.44 -5.38
C LYS A 210 -17.89 -6.44 -4.31
N TYR A 211 -19.10 -6.29 -3.77
CA TYR A 211 -19.69 -7.22 -2.81
C TYR A 211 -20.57 -8.27 -3.50
N LYS A 212 -20.90 -9.35 -2.76
CA LYS A 212 -21.83 -10.41 -3.18
C LYS A 212 -23.27 -9.94 -3.26
#